data_AF-A0A254RE12-F1
#
_entry.id   AF-A0A254RE12-F1
#
_cell.length_a   1.000
_cell.length_b   1.000
_cell.length_c   1.000
_cell.angle_alpha   90.00
_cell.angle_beta   90.00
_cell.angle_gamma   90.00
#
_symmetry.space_group_name_H-M   'P 1'
#
loop_
_entity.id
_entity.type
_entity.pdbx_description
1 polymer ?
#
loop_
_entity_poly.entity_id
_entity_poly.type
_entity_poly.pdbx_seq_one_letter_code
_entity_poly.pdbx_strand_id
1 'polypeptide(L)'
;MTFGLVACETTESTGDFSCDVTRSGSTVILDERLSGSASYISKVTAQVDDYGYDYVSVETELWYANSAYASEECSEQKDNARGWKDGSVDVTCSGNYINIYEYDEGSLDDYERDFNRQCEEAYRRYESGDLQL
;
A
#
# COMPACT_ATOMS: atom_id res chain seq x y z
N MET A 1 -26.21 14.70 -18.79
CA MET A 1 -26.05 14.54 -17.33
C MET A 1 -24.57 14.37 -17.10
N THR A 2 -23.90 15.41 -16.63
CA THR A 2 -22.45 15.40 -16.40
C THR A 2 -22.25 15.04 -14.93
N PHE A 3 -21.80 13.82 -14.65
CA PHE A 3 -21.35 13.42 -13.33
C PHE A 3 -19.92 13.93 -13.18
N GLY A 4 -19.75 15.02 -12.43
CA GLY A 4 -18.43 15.46 -11.98
C GLY A 4 -17.95 14.52 -10.90
N LEU A 5 -16.89 13.76 -11.19
CA LEU A 5 -16.10 13.07 -10.18
C LEU A 5 -15.36 14.13 -9.37
N VAL A 6 -15.77 14.32 -8.11
CA VAL A 6 -14.93 14.94 -7.09
C VAL A 6 -14.03 13.81 -6.60
N ALA A 7 -12.81 13.72 -7.14
CA ALA A 7 -11.75 12.99 -6.50
C ALA A 7 -11.26 13.89 -5.34
N CYS A 8 -11.47 13.45 -4.11
CA CYS A 8 -10.85 14.06 -2.95
C CYS A 8 -9.43 13.49 -2.87
N GLU A 9 -8.54 13.98 -3.72
CA GLU A 9 -7.12 13.62 -3.68
C GLU A 9 -6.46 14.47 -2.59
N THR A 10 -6.07 13.82 -1.50
CA THR A 10 -5.20 14.43 -0.49
C THR A 10 -3.76 14.24 -0.96
N THR A 11 -3.27 15.15 -1.79
CA THR A 11 -1.85 15.23 -2.14
C THR A 11 -1.17 16.15 -1.14
N GLU A 12 -0.44 15.56 -0.21
CA GLU A 12 0.57 16.28 0.55
C GLU A 12 1.93 15.95 -0.11
N SER A 13 2.91 16.84 0.00
CA SER A 13 4.28 16.59 -0.46
C SER A 13 5.20 17.55 0.27
N THR A 14 6.26 17.02 0.88
CA THR A 14 7.20 17.81 1.67
C THR A 14 8.62 17.36 1.34
N GLY A 15 9.39 18.22 0.66
CA GLY A 15 10.80 17.92 0.35
C GLY A 15 10.97 16.65 -0.50
N ASP A 16 11.71 15.69 0.04
CA ASP A 16 12.02 14.40 -0.59
C ASP A 16 10.94 13.32 -0.33
N PHE A 17 9.88 13.64 0.42
CA PHE A 17 8.80 12.72 0.76
C PHE A 17 7.47 13.09 0.06
N SER A 18 6.77 12.07 -0.44
CA SER A 18 5.41 12.16 -0.97
C SER A 18 4.56 10.99 -0.48
N CYS A 19 3.26 11.24 -0.34
CA CYS A 19 2.25 10.27 0.05
C CYS A 19 0.94 10.72 -0.58
N ASP A 20 0.41 9.90 -1.47
CA ASP A 20 -0.79 10.19 -2.23
C ASP A 20 -1.80 9.06 -2.08
N VAL A 21 -3.03 9.42 -1.72
CA VAL A 21 -4.18 8.48 -1.70
C VAL A 21 -5.09 8.82 -2.86
N THR A 22 -5.24 7.87 -3.79
CA THR A 22 -6.10 8.01 -4.97
C THR A 22 -7.23 7.01 -4.93
N ARG A 23 -8.48 7.49 -5.01
CA ARG A 23 -9.65 6.64 -5.15
C ARG A 23 -10.26 6.74 -6.55
N SER A 24 -10.52 5.59 -7.17
CA SER A 24 -11.18 5.50 -8.47
C SER A 24 -12.04 4.25 -8.57
N GLY A 25 -13.36 4.44 -8.62
CA GLY A 25 -14.32 3.35 -8.83
C GLY A 25 -14.19 2.27 -7.75
N SER A 26 -13.79 1.07 -8.15
CA SER A 26 -13.59 -0.10 -7.29
C SER A 26 -12.16 -0.22 -6.75
N THR A 27 -11.35 0.84 -6.80
CA THR A 27 -9.94 0.80 -6.41
C THR A 27 -9.56 2.00 -5.54
N VAL A 28 -8.72 1.75 -4.54
CA VAL A 28 -8.01 2.75 -3.74
C VAL A 28 -6.51 2.45 -3.81
N ILE A 29 -5.70 3.47 -4.01
CA ILE A 29 -4.24 3.36 -4.13
C ILE A 29 -3.60 4.30 -3.13
N LEU A 30 -2.61 3.79 -2.40
CA LEU A 30 -1.63 4.55 -1.63
C LEU A 30 -0.30 4.52 -2.37
N ASP A 31 0.31 5.67 -2.64
CA ASP A 31 1.65 5.82 -3.22
C ASP A 31 2.51 6.66 -2.28
N GLU A 32 3.34 5.99 -1.48
CA GLU A 32 4.31 6.57 -0.54
C GLU A 32 5.72 6.47 -1.11
N ARG A 33 6.46 7.59 -1.11
CA ARG A 33 7.82 7.64 -1.63
C ARG A 33 8.71 8.51 -0.76
N LEU A 34 9.89 7.99 -0.47
CA LEU A 34 11.03 8.74 0.06
C LEU A 34 12.13 8.72 -1.00
N SER A 35 12.32 9.85 -1.66
CA SER A 35 13.20 10.03 -2.82
C SER A 35 14.59 9.45 -2.58
N GLY A 36 15.02 8.54 -3.46
CA GLY A 36 16.34 7.92 -3.40
C GLY A 36 16.52 6.85 -2.30
N SER A 37 15.49 6.58 -1.50
CA SER A 37 15.58 5.65 -0.36
C SER A 37 14.61 4.49 -0.47
N ALA A 38 13.31 4.75 -0.58
CA ALA A 38 12.29 3.70 -0.55
C ALA A 38 10.97 4.16 -1.18
N SER A 39 10.12 3.20 -1.55
CA SER A 39 8.71 3.44 -1.88
C SER A 39 7.82 2.30 -1.39
N TYR A 40 6.60 2.65 -1.02
CA TYR A 40 5.53 1.76 -0.63
C TYR A 40 4.31 2.11 -1.49
N ILE A 41 3.87 1.18 -2.34
CA ILE A 41 2.67 1.37 -3.16
C ILE A 41 1.69 0.25 -2.81
N SER A 42 0.50 0.58 -2.31
CA SER A 42 -0.54 -0.41 -2.04
C SER A 42 -1.81 -0.09 -2.81
N LYS A 43 -2.31 -1.07 -3.56
CA LYS A 43 -3.51 -0.98 -4.37
C LYS A 43 -4.53 -1.98 -3.88
N VAL A 44 -5.66 -1.46 -3.44
CA VAL A 44 -6.81 -2.25 -2.97
C VAL A 44 -7.88 -2.21 -4.04
N THR A 45 -8.37 -3.38 -4.47
CA THR A 45 -9.43 -3.49 -5.46
C THR A 45 -10.58 -4.33 -4.91
N ALA A 46 -11.80 -3.77 -4.91
CA ALA A 46 -13.00 -4.51 -4.56
C ALA A 46 -13.34 -5.54 -5.65
N GLN A 47 -13.69 -6.73 -5.21
CA GLN A 47 -14.01 -7.91 -6.01
C GLN A 47 -15.29 -8.56 -5.49
N VAL A 48 -15.89 -9.39 -6.33
CA VAL A 48 -17.04 -10.23 -5.98
C VAL A 48 -16.72 -11.64 -6.42
N ASP A 49 -16.91 -12.62 -5.53
CA ASP A 49 -16.68 -14.02 -5.87
C ASP A 49 -17.84 -14.63 -6.68
N ASP A 50 -17.68 -15.89 -7.11
CA ASP A 50 -18.70 -16.60 -7.89
C ASP A 50 -20.02 -16.84 -7.13
N TYR A 51 -20.02 -16.65 -5.81
CA TYR A 51 -21.19 -16.79 -4.94
C TYR A 51 -21.84 -15.45 -4.57
N GLY A 52 -21.27 -14.33 -5.02
CA GLY A 52 -21.78 -12.99 -4.76
C GLY A 52 -21.31 -12.39 -3.43
N TYR A 53 -20.26 -12.93 -2.80
CA TYR A 53 -19.64 -12.34 -1.62
C TYR A 53 -18.59 -11.30 -2.04
N ASP A 54 -18.66 -10.13 -1.41
CA ASP A 54 -17.71 -9.04 -1.60
C ASP A 54 -16.40 -9.35 -0.84
N TYR A 55 -15.27 -9.08 -1.48
CA TYR A 55 -13.93 -9.11 -0.87
C TYR A 55 -13.04 -8.07 -1.54
N VAL A 56 -11.84 -7.86 -1.03
CA VAL A 56 -10.81 -7.05 -1.68
C VAL A 56 -9.58 -7.87 -2.00
N SER A 57 -8.92 -7.52 -3.10
CA SER A 57 -7.53 -7.91 -3.36
C SER A 57 -6.61 -6.73 -3.04
N VAL A 58 -5.56 -6.97 -2.26
CA VAL A 58 -4.54 -5.99 -1.92
C VAL A 58 -3.25 -6.36 -2.64
N GLU A 59 -2.74 -5.46 -3.47
CA GLU A 59 -1.47 -5.59 -4.17
C GLU A 59 -0.51 -4.54 -3.60
N THR A 60 0.54 -4.97 -2.90
CA THR A 60 1.54 -4.07 -2.29
C THR A 60 2.91 -4.28 -2.94
N GLU A 61 3.54 -3.21 -3.41
CA GLU A 61 4.92 -3.17 -3.89
C GLU A 61 5.76 -2.32 -2.93
N LEU A 62 6.80 -2.94 -2.37
CA LEU A 62 7.86 -2.28 -1.64
C LEU A 62 9.10 -2.21 -2.51
N TRP A 63 9.77 -1.07 -2.50
CA TRP A 63 11.10 -0.92 -3.08
C TRP A 63 12.04 -0.25 -2.10
N TYR A 64 13.27 -0.73 -2.06
CA TYR A 64 14.35 -0.12 -1.27
C TYR A 64 15.59 0.11 -2.12
N ALA A 65 16.25 1.25 -1.93
CA ALA A 65 17.53 1.54 -2.59
C ALA A 65 18.64 0.57 -2.13
N ASN A 66 18.59 0.14 -0.86
CA ASN A 66 19.55 -0.79 -0.28
C ASN A 66 19.07 -2.24 -0.46
N SER A 67 19.80 -3.01 -1.27
CA SER A 67 19.46 -4.41 -1.56
C SER A 67 19.61 -5.36 -0.36
N ALA A 68 20.49 -5.06 0.60
CA ALA A 68 20.61 -5.86 1.82
C ALA A 68 19.37 -5.70 2.68
N TYR A 69 18.89 -4.46 2.81
CA TYR A 69 17.65 -4.15 3.53
C TYR A 69 16.43 -4.78 2.83
N ALA A 70 16.33 -4.64 1.50
CA ALA A 70 15.27 -5.30 0.72
C ALA A 70 15.26 -6.84 0.91
N SER A 71 16.42 -7.46 1.05
CA SER A 71 16.53 -8.90 1.29
C SER A 71 16.10 -9.32 2.71
N GLU A 72 16.38 -8.49 3.70
CA GLU A 72 15.95 -8.70 5.10
C GLU A 72 14.44 -8.57 5.19
N GLU A 73 13.89 -7.44 4.72
CA GLU A 73 12.45 -7.18 4.66
C GLU A 73 11.71 -8.28 3.88
N CYS A 74 12.23 -8.71 2.72
CA CYS A 74 11.67 -9.83 1.96
C CYS A 74 11.55 -11.10 2.80
N SER A 75 12.55 -11.40 3.63
CA SER A 75 12.57 -12.60 4.46
C SER A 75 11.52 -12.51 5.55
N GLU A 76 11.39 -11.34 6.19
CA GLU A 76 10.37 -11.09 7.21
C GLU A 76 8.95 -11.20 6.63
N GLN A 77 8.70 -10.60 5.47
CA GLN A 77 7.39 -10.67 4.80
C GLN A 77 7.03 -12.12 4.44
N LYS A 78 7.99 -12.91 3.95
CA LYS A 78 7.78 -14.34 3.68
C LYS A 78 7.51 -15.14 4.95
N ASP A 79 8.17 -14.84 6.05
CA ASP A 79 7.95 -15.51 7.32
C ASP A 79 6.58 -15.14 7.92
N ASN A 80 6.14 -13.88 7.76
CA ASN A 80 4.79 -13.46 8.12
C ASN A 80 3.74 -14.18 7.27
N ALA A 81 3.93 -14.25 5.94
CA ALA A 81 3.02 -14.95 5.02
C ALA A 81 2.88 -16.44 5.37
N ARG A 82 3.93 -17.11 5.87
CA ARG A 82 3.84 -18.51 6.34
C ARG A 82 2.90 -18.70 7.53
N GLY A 83 2.60 -17.64 8.29
CA GLY A 83 1.58 -17.65 9.34
C GLY A 83 0.16 -17.84 8.78
N TRP A 84 -0.07 -17.40 7.55
CA TRP A 84 -1.35 -17.45 6.84
C TRP A 84 -1.45 -18.75 6.04
N LYS A 85 -2.02 -19.79 6.66
CA LYS A 85 -2.04 -21.16 6.12
C LYS A 85 -3.08 -21.41 5.04
N ASP A 86 -3.92 -20.44 4.74
CA ASP A 86 -4.97 -20.49 3.72
C ASP A 86 -4.49 -20.06 2.33
N GLY A 87 -3.25 -19.55 2.22
CA GLY A 87 -2.71 -19.03 0.97
C GLY A 87 -3.32 -17.68 0.58
N SER A 88 -3.96 -16.99 1.52
CA SER A 88 -4.50 -15.64 1.33
C SER A 88 -3.41 -14.59 1.11
N VAL A 89 -2.14 -14.89 1.46
CA VAL A 89 -0.99 -14.01 1.31
C VAL A 89 0.11 -14.70 0.48
N ASP A 90 0.57 -14.05 -0.59
CA ASP A 90 1.75 -14.44 -1.37
C ASP A 90 2.80 -13.33 -1.39
N VAL A 91 4.08 -13.72 -1.30
CA VAL A 91 5.21 -12.77 -1.25
C VAL A 91 6.29 -13.18 -2.25
N THR A 92 6.48 -12.33 -3.25
CA THR A 92 7.50 -12.48 -4.29
C THR A 92 8.55 -11.39 -4.16
N CYS A 93 9.83 -11.77 -4.18
CA CYS A 93 10.94 -10.81 -4.09
C CYS A 93 11.82 -10.88 -5.33
N SER A 94 12.17 -9.72 -5.87
CA SER A 94 13.01 -9.59 -7.07
C SER A 94 13.94 -8.39 -6.95
N GLY A 95 15.22 -8.66 -6.70
CA GLY A 95 16.22 -7.60 -6.51
C GLY A 95 15.88 -6.72 -5.32
N ASN A 96 15.55 -5.45 -5.61
CA ASN A 96 15.19 -4.44 -4.62
C ASN A 96 13.68 -4.32 -4.38
N TYR A 97 12.87 -5.12 -5.09
CA TYR A 97 11.41 -5.07 -5.02
C TYR A 97 10.86 -6.26 -4.24
N ILE A 98 9.84 -6.01 -3.43
CA ILE A 98 9.03 -7.01 -2.75
C ILE A 98 7.59 -6.76 -3.17
N ASN A 99 6.94 -7.80 -3.68
CA ASN A 99 5.54 -7.76 -4.07
C ASN A 99 4.78 -8.67 -3.12
N ILE A 100 3.73 -8.14 -2.52
CA ILE A 100 2.85 -8.83 -1.59
C ILE A 100 1.46 -8.79 -2.19
N TYR A 101 0.80 -9.94 -2.19
CA TYR A 101 -0.57 -10.09 -2.70
C TYR A 101 -1.44 -10.71 -1.63
N GLU A 102 -2.55 -10.05 -1.30
CA GLU A 102 -3.44 -10.47 -0.22
C GLU A 102 -4.92 -10.43 -0.62
N TYR A 103 -5.73 -11.29 0.00
CA TYR A 103 -7.19 -11.20 -0.03
C TYR A 103 -7.74 -10.91 1.36
N ASP A 104 -8.67 -9.96 1.46
CA ASP A 104 -9.29 -9.54 2.74
C ASP A 104 -10.80 -9.29 2.55
N GLU A 105 -11.57 -9.37 3.63
CA GLU A 105 -13.00 -9.02 3.72
C GLU A 105 -13.22 -7.52 4.01
N GLY A 106 -12.15 -6.71 4.03
CA GLY A 106 -12.21 -5.26 4.24
C GLY A 106 -12.95 -4.48 3.14
N SER A 107 -13.26 -3.21 3.42
CA SER A 107 -13.97 -2.32 2.50
C SER A 107 -13.07 -1.21 1.96
N LEU A 108 -13.31 -0.74 0.73
CA LEU A 108 -12.53 0.37 0.14
C LEU A 108 -12.58 1.64 0.99
N ASP A 109 -13.70 1.91 1.68
CA ASP A 109 -13.86 3.08 2.55
C ASP A 109 -12.96 2.99 3.78
N ASP A 110 -12.79 1.80 4.34
CA ASP A 110 -11.90 1.58 5.46
C ASP A 110 -10.43 1.72 5.04
N TYR A 111 -10.04 1.14 3.89
CA TYR A 111 -8.69 1.30 3.36
C TYR A 111 -8.36 2.74 2.98
N GLU A 112 -9.27 3.47 2.33
CA GLU A 112 -9.06 4.89 2.02
C GLU A 112 -8.84 5.70 3.30
N ARG A 113 -9.64 5.46 4.34
CA ARG A 113 -9.48 6.12 5.63
C ARG A 113 -8.14 5.78 6.29
N ASP A 114 -7.75 4.50 6.27
CA ASP A 114 -6.52 4.04 6.87
C ASP A 114 -5.28 4.57 6.11
N PHE A 115 -5.32 4.59 4.78
CA PHE A 115 -4.27 5.19 3.95
C PHE A 115 -4.14 6.70 4.15
N ASN A 116 -5.25 7.44 4.26
CA ASN A 116 -5.18 8.87 4.58
C ASN A 116 -4.54 9.10 5.96
N ARG A 117 -4.90 8.29 6.97
CA ARG A 117 -4.26 8.35 8.29
C ARG A 117 -2.76 8.01 8.20
N GLN A 118 -2.40 7.00 7.41
CA GLN A 118 -1.02 6.62 7.19
C GLN A 118 -0.21 7.77 6.59
N CYS A 119 -0.72 8.45 5.56
CA CYS A 119 -0.08 9.65 5.02
C CYS A 119 0.12 10.73 6.09
N GLU A 120 -0.93 11.09 6.84
CA GLU A 120 -0.82 12.12 7.89
C GLU A 120 0.26 11.77 8.93
N GLU A 121 0.34 10.50 9.35
CA GLU A 121 1.35 10.02 10.30
C GLU A 121 2.75 10.01 9.68
N ALA A 122 2.88 9.60 8.41
CA ALA A 122 4.13 9.58 7.69
C ALA A 122 4.69 10.99 7.49
N TYR A 123 3.85 11.99 7.18
CA TYR A 123 4.27 13.40 7.14
C TYR A 123 4.79 13.89 8.48
N ARG A 124 4.06 13.62 9.56
CA ARG A 124 4.50 14.04 10.91
C ARG A 124 5.85 13.42 11.27
N ARG A 125 6.05 12.13 10.94
CA ARG A 125 7.33 11.44 11.15
C ARG A 125 8.44 11.99 10.24
N TYR A 126 8.13 12.37 9.01
CA TYR A 126 9.11 12.98 8.10
C TYR A 126 9.57 14.33 8.64
N GLU A 127 8.64 15.18 9.06
CA GLU A 127 8.94 16.49 9.65
C GLU A 127 9.72 16.39 10.98
N SER A 128 9.49 15.34 11.76
CA SER A 128 10.27 15.08 12.99
C SER A 128 11.62 14.42 12.74
N GLY A 129 11.88 13.91 11.53
CA GLY A 129 13.09 13.16 11.18
C GLY A 129 13.07 11.68 11.59
N ASP A 130 11.91 11.14 11.95
CA ASP A 130 11.70 9.76 12.42
C ASP A 130 11.08 8.84 11.35
N LEU A 131 10.92 9.33 10.12
CA LEU A 131 10.41 8.51 9.04
C LEU A 131 11.47 7.50 8.60
N GLN A 132 11.11 6.23 8.72
CA GLN A 132 11.78 5.10 8.13
C GLN A 132 10.70 4.38 7.34
N LEU A 133 10.93 4.23 6.04
CA LEU A 133 10.16 3.37 5.15
C LEU A 133 10.91 2.06 4.98
#